data_AF-A0A3M0YCG1-F1
#
_entry.id   AF-A0A3M0YCG1-F1
#
_cell.length_a   1.000
_cell.length_b   1.000
_cell.length_c   1.000
_cell.angle_alpha   90.00
_cell.angle_beta   90.00
_cell.angle_gamma   90.00
#
_symmetry.space_group_name_H-M   'P 1'
#
loop_
_entity.id
_entity.type
_entity.pdbx_description
1 polymer ?
#
loop_
_entity_poly.entity_id
_entity_poly.type
_entity_poly.pdbx_seq_one_letter_code
_entity_poly.pdbx_strand_id
1 'polypeptide(L)'
;DEERAQRRIERWRKVAIHACEQCGRNTLPTVGPVVSLDAALRESRGLGLVLHPQAGAGLRSIGKERDITLLVGPEGGLSRGEVQAALEKGFRGLRLGPRILRTETAAVAALAAIQTLWGDLA
;
A
#
# COMPACT_ATOMS: atom_id res chain seq x y z
N ASP A 1 18.09 14.58 -6.69
CA ASP A 1 19.12 13.54 -6.89
C ASP A 1 18.52 12.22 -7.32
N GLU A 2 18.40 12.03 -8.63
CA GLU A 2 17.99 10.76 -9.25
C GLU A 2 18.91 9.60 -8.85
N GLU A 3 20.21 9.86 -8.75
CA GLU A 3 21.19 8.84 -8.35
C GLU A 3 20.92 8.29 -6.94
N ARG A 4 20.46 9.15 -6.01
CA ARG A 4 20.10 8.72 -4.65
C ARG A 4 18.81 7.89 -4.65
N ALA A 5 17.83 8.24 -5.49
CA ALA A 5 16.60 7.46 -5.66
C ALA A 5 16.91 6.08 -6.25
N GLN A 6 17.78 6.02 -7.26
CA GLN A 6 18.19 4.77 -7.90
C GLN A 6 18.89 3.81 -6.93
N ARG A 7 19.85 4.31 -6.13
CA ARG A 7 20.51 3.49 -5.09
C ARG A 7 19.52 2.94 -4.05
N ARG A 8 18.46 3.70 -3.71
CA ARG A 8 17.39 3.22 -2.80
C ARG A 8 16.57 2.10 -3.45
N ILE A 9 16.18 2.26 -4.70
CA ILE A 9 15.42 1.25 -5.45
C ILE A 9 16.22 -0.05 -5.55
N GLU A 10 17.51 0.01 -5.87
CA GLU A 10 18.38 -1.17 -5.92
C GLU A 10 18.47 -1.88 -4.58
N ARG A 11 18.60 -1.13 -3.48
CA ARG A 11 18.57 -1.68 -2.13
C ARG A 11 17.25 -2.39 -1.84
N TRP A 12 16.11 -1.80 -2.17
CA TRP A 12 14.79 -2.40 -1.96
C TRP A 12 14.58 -3.66 -2.81
N ARG A 13 15.09 -3.68 -4.04
CA ARG A 13 15.09 -4.89 -4.87
C ARG A 13 15.86 -6.03 -4.21
N LYS A 14 17.04 -5.76 -3.65
CA LYS A 14 17.81 -6.78 -2.90
C LYS A 14 17.04 -7.30 -1.69
N VAL A 15 16.38 -6.42 -0.94
CA VAL A 15 15.52 -6.82 0.19
C VAL A 15 14.37 -7.72 -0.29
N ALA A 16 13.71 -7.38 -1.39
CA ALA A 16 12.62 -8.18 -1.95
C ALA A 16 13.10 -9.57 -2.41
N ILE A 17 14.29 -9.66 -3.01
CA ILE A 17 14.92 -10.93 -3.41
C ILE A 17 15.17 -11.81 -2.17
N HIS A 18 15.86 -11.28 -1.16
CA HIS A 18 16.14 -12.04 0.05
C HIS A 18 14.88 -12.45 0.82
N ALA A 19 13.85 -11.61 0.83
CA ALA A 19 12.56 -11.97 1.40
C ALA A 19 11.90 -13.13 0.64
N CYS A 20 11.96 -13.14 -0.69
CA CYS A 20 11.42 -14.24 -1.51
C CYS A 20 12.20 -15.54 -1.30
N GLU A 21 13.54 -15.48 -1.22
CA GLU A 21 14.40 -16.61 -0.88
C GLU A 21 14.01 -17.21 0.48
N GLN A 22 13.78 -16.35 1.47
CA GLN A 22 13.44 -16.78 2.84
C GLN A 22 12.03 -17.36 2.94
N CYS A 23 11.04 -16.78 2.25
CA CYS A 23 9.64 -17.22 2.33
C CYS A 23 9.25 -18.27 1.29
N GLY A 24 10.16 -18.66 0.40
CA GLY A 24 9.93 -19.69 -0.63
C GLY A 24 9.09 -19.22 -1.83
N ARG A 25 8.96 -17.90 -2.04
CA ARG A 25 8.17 -17.35 -3.15
C ARG A 25 9.00 -17.33 -4.45
N ASN A 26 8.56 -18.09 -5.45
CA ASN A 26 9.26 -18.21 -6.75
C ASN A 26 8.95 -17.07 -7.76
N THR A 27 8.22 -16.04 -7.33
CA THR A 27 7.89 -14.89 -8.18
C THR A 27 8.21 -13.60 -7.45
N LEU A 28 9.24 -12.89 -7.93
CA LEU A 28 9.69 -11.64 -7.34
C LEU A 28 8.65 -10.52 -7.51
N PRO A 29 8.30 -9.79 -6.44
CA PRO A 29 7.49 -8.59 -6.58
C PRO A 29 8.27 -7.48 -7.28
N THR A 30 7.60 -6.71 -8.13
CA THR A 30 8.21 -5.57 -8.83
C THR A 30 8.38 -4.39 -7.88
N VAL A 31 9.61 -3.86 -7.79
CA VAL A 31 9.90 -2.56 -7.15
C VAL A 31 10.01 -1.49 -8.24
N GLY A 32 8.97 -0.67 -8.36
CA GLY A 32 8.87 0.42 -9.33
C GLY A 32 9.79 1.62 -9.02
N PRO A 33 9.89 2.58 -9.95
CA PRO A 33 10.62 3.82 -9.74
C PRO A 33 9.94 4.71 -8.69
N VAL A 34 10.67 5.68 -8.15
CA VAL A 34 10.08 6.74 -7.33
C VAL A 34 9.33 7.69 -8.26
N VAL A 35 8.03 7.85 -8.04
CA VAL A 35 7.14 8.71 -8.84
C VAL A 35 6.41 9.69 -7.95
N SER A 36 5.80 10.72 -8.54
CA SER A 36 4.90 11.62 -7.82
C SER A 36 3.62 10.89 -7.41
N LEU A 37 2.94 11.40 -6.38
CA LEU A 37 1.65 10.83 -5.96
C LEU A 37 0.63 10.80 -7.10
N ASP A 38 0.51 11.89 -7.87
CA ASP A 38 -0.42 11.95 -9.01
C ASP A 38 -0.12 10.89 -10.08
N ALA A 39 1.15 10.63 -10.38
CA ALA A 39 1.54 9.54 -11.28
C ALA A 39 1.14 8.16 -10.70
N ALA A 40 1.45 7.91 -9.43
CA ALA A 40 1.07 6.66 -8.76
C ALA A 40 -0.44 6.42 -8.73
N LEU A 41 -1.24 7.48 -8.48
CA LEU A 41 -2.70 7.38 -8.49
C LEU A 41 -3.25 7.06 -9.89
N ARG A 42 -2.68 7.64 -10.96
CA ARG A 42 -3.07 7.34 -12.35
C ARG A 42 -2.73 5.92 -12.79
N GLU A 43 -1.67 5.34 -12.27
CA GLU A 43 -1.24 3.98 -12.60
C GLU A 43 -1.97 2.89 -11.79
N SER A 44 -2.80 3.30 -10.82
CA SER A 44 -3.55 2.37 -9.96
C SER A 44 -4.46 1.43 -10.78
N ARG A 45 -4.60 0.20 -10.29
CA ARG A 45 -5.42 -0.84 -10.90
C ARG A 45 -6.31 -1.51 -9.87
N GLY A 46 -7.48 -1.98 -10.31
CA GLY A 46 -8.45 -2.63 -9.43
C GLY A 46 -8.99 -1.68 -8.36
N LEU A 47 -9.24 -2.20 -7.17
CA LEU A 47 -9.74 -1.44 -6.04
C LEU A 47 -8.63 -0.57 -5.41
N GLY A 48 -8.75 0.75 -5.54
CA GLY A 48 -7.90 1.71 -4.84
C GLY A 48 -8.32 1.88 -3.37
N LEU A 49 -7.38 1.67 -2.44
CA LEU A 49 -7.57 1.87 -1.01
C LEU A 49 -6.52 2.86 -0.49
N VAL A 50 -6.95 3.88 0.26
CA VAL A 50 -6.05 4.81 0.93
C VAL A 50 -6.16 4.66 2.44
N LEU A 51 -5.03 4.36 3.10
CA LEU A 51 -5.00 4.25 4.56
C LEU A 51 -5.17 5.64 5.18
N HIS A 52 -6.28 5.82 5.88
CA HIS A 52 -6.64 7.09 6.47
C HIS A 52 -7.34 6.89 7.82
N PRO A 53 -6.78 7.40 8.94
CA PRO A 53 -7.35 7.16 10.28
C PRO A 53 -8.79 7.66 10.46
N GLN A 54 -9.21 8.68 9.71
CA GLN A 54 -10.56 9.24 9.81
C GLN A 54 -11.53 8.63 8.78
N ALA A 55 -11.12 7.61 8.03
CA ALA A 55 -12.03 6.92 7.13
C ALA A 55 -13.17 6.22 7.90
N GLY A 56 -14.39 6.32 7.37
CA GLY A 56 -15.58 5.72 7.98
C GLY A 56 -15.68 4.20 7.77
N ALA A 57 -15.02 3.66 6.74
CA ALA A 57 -15.13 2.27 6.34
C ALA A 57 -13.93 1.43 6.83
N GLY A 58 -14.25 0.26 7.38
CA GLY A 58 -13.27 -0.80 7.63
C GLY A 58 -13.26 -1.82 6.48
N LEU A 59 -12.22 -2.65 6.40
CA LEU A 59 -12.05 -3.59 5.29
C LEU A 59 -13.24 -4.55 5.12
N ARG A 60 -13.87 -4.98 6.22
CA ARG A 60 -15.06 -5.86 6.21
C ARG A 60 -16.30 -5.27 5.54
N SER A 61 -16.37 -3.95 5.39
CA SER A 61 -17.47 -3.27 4.69
C SER A 61 -17.27 -3.19 3.18
N ILE A 62 -16.18 -3.76 2.69
CA ILE A 62 -15.80 -3.80 1.28
C ILE A 62 -15.99 -5.25 0.80
N GLY A 63 -16.57 -5.42 -0.40
CA GLY A 63 -16.69 -6.74 -1.02
C GLY A 63 -15.32 -7.35 -1.34
N LYS A 64 -15.28 -8.67 -1.52
CA LYS A 64 -14.05 -9.38 -1.92
C LYS A 64 -13.55 -8.85 -3.26
N GLU A 65 -12.28 -8.47 -3.31
CA GLU A 65 -11.59 -8.04 -4.53
C GLU A 65 -10.31 -8.83 -4.76
N ARG A 66 -9.90 -8.93 -6.04
CA ARG A 66 -8.67 -9.64 -6.44
C ARG A 66 -7.50 -8.69 -6.68
N ASP A 67 -7.75 -7.60 -7.38
CA ASP A 67 -6.75 -6.60 -7.71
C ASP A 67 -6.94 -5.38 -6.83
N ILE A 68 -5.96 -5.08 -5.98
CA ILE A 68 -6.03 -4.02 -4.99
C ILE A 68 -4.79 -3.14 -5.09
N THR A 69 -4.99 -1.83 -5.18
CA THR A 69 -3.94 -0.84 -5.03
C THR A 69 -4.06 -0.21 -3.64
N LEU A 70 -3.03 -0.38 -2.79
CA LEU A 70 -3.00 0.18 -1.44
C LEU A 70 -2.05 1.37 -1.36
N LEU A 71 -2.58 2.55 -1.04
CA LEU A 71 -1.82 3.75 -0.76
C LEU A 71 -1.55 3.88 0.74
N VAL A 72 -0.26 3.89 1.10
CA VAL A 72 0.23 4.05 2.47
C VAL A 72 1.06 5.33 2.55
N GLY A 73 0.71 6.22 3.48
CA GLY A 73 1.41 7.48 3.70
C GLY A 73 2.74 7.34 4.44
N PRO A 74 3.59 8.38 4.44
CA PRO A 74 4.81 8.43 5.24
C PRO A 74 4.52 8.53 6.75
N GLU A 75 5.55 8.60 7.59
CA GLU A 75 5.41 8.65 9.06
C GLU A 75 4.53 9.82 9.55
N GLY A 76 4.56 10.96 8.86
CA GLY A 76 3.69 12.11 9.12
C GLY A 76 2.25 11.96 8.63
N GLY A 77 1.91 10.82 8.02
CA GLY A 77 0.64 10.58 7.35
C GLY A 77 0.53 11.28 6.00
N LEU A 78 -0.62 11.08 5.34
CA LEU A 78 -1.02 11.85 4.17
C LEU A 78 -1.70 13.14 4.61
N SER A 79 -1.40 14.24 3.94
CA SER A 79 -2.13 15.49 4.08
C SER A 79 -3.58 15.34 3.61
N ARG A 80 -4.45 16.27 4.04
CA ARG A 80 -5.86 16.29 3.58
C ARG A 80 -5.96 16.39 2.06
N GLY A 81 -5.09 17.17 1.42
CA GLY A 81 -5.07 17.32 -0.04
C GLY A 81 -4.68 16.03 -0.75
N GLU A 82 -3.71 15.27 -0.23
CA GLU A 82 -3.29 13.99 -0.82
C GLU A 82 -4.36 12.90 -0.66
N VAL A 83 -5.03 12.84 0.49
CA VAL A 83 -6.17 11.93 0.68
C VAL A 83 -7.29 12.30 -0.29
N GLN A 84 -7.63 13.59 -0.39
CA GLN A 84 -8.67 14.06 -1.29
C GLN A 84 -8.36 13.74 -2.76
N ALA A 85 -7.11 13.96 -3.19
CA ALA A 85 -6.66 13.60 -4.53
C ALA A 85 -6.81 12.10 -4.82
N ALA A 86 -6.53 11.23 -3.83
CA ALA A 86 -6.74 9.79 -3.98
C ALA A 86 -8.24 9.47 -4.14
N LEU A 87 -9.11 10.07 -3.31
CA LEU A 87 -10.57 9.88 -3.39
C LEU A 87 -11.13 10.32 -4.75
N GLU A 88 -10.67 11.45 -5.28
CA GLU A 88 -11.05 11.95 -6.62
C GLU A 88 -10.60 11.03 -7.76
N LYS A 89 -9.55 10.23 -7.54
CA LYS A 89 -9.10 9.18 -8.46
C LYS A 89 -9.79 7.83 -8.22
N GLY A 90 -10.85 7.80 -7.39
CA GLY A 90 -11.66 6.62 -7.14
C GLY A 90 -11.15 5.72 -6.02
N PHE A 91 -10.14 6.14 -5.24
CA PHE A 91 -9.74 5.40 -4.06
C PHE A 91 -10.82 5.49 -2.98
N ARG A 92 -10.90 4.46 -2.14
CA ARG A 92 -11.75 4.44 -0.94
C ARG A 92 -10.89 4.56 0.30
N GLY A 93 -11.32 5.41 1.23
CA GLY A 93 -10.68 5.51 2.54
C GLY A 93 -10.83 4.21 3.33
N LEU A 94 -9.72 3.72 3.89
CA LEU A 94 -9.67 2.51 4.73
C LEU A 94 -9.11 2.85 6.11
N ARG A 95 -9.85 2.49 7.15
CA ARG A 95 -9.42 2.59 8.55
C ARG A 95 -9.07 1.22 9.14
N LEU A 96 -7.87 1.11 9.73
CA LEU A 96 -7.35 -0.11 10.37
C LEU A 96 -7.58 -0.12 11.89
N GLY A 97 -8.84 0.06 12.29
CA GLY A 97 -9.24 0.14 13.70
C GLY A 97 -9.03 1.53 14.32
N PRO A 98 -9.18 1.65 15.65
CA PRO A 98 -9.26 2.94 16.33
C PRO A 98 -7.91 3.56 16.68
N ARG A 99 -6.80 2.81 16.56
CA ARG A 99 -5.46 3.26 16.96
C ARG A 99 -4.71 3.79 15.74
N ILE A 100 -3.90 4.83 15.97
CA ILE A 100 -2.93 5.28 14.98
C ILE A 100 -1.80 4.27 14.94
N LEU A 101 -1.61 3.63 13.78
CA LEU A 101 -0.52 2.71 13.52
C LEU A 101 0.65 3.50 12.92
N ARG A 102 1.88 3.08 13.23
CA ARG A 102 3.06 3.56 12.50
C ARG A 102 2.98 3.12 11.04
N THR A 103 3.59 3.88 10.13
CA THR A 103 3.56 3.63 8.69
C THR A 103 3.93 2.20 8.33
N GLU A 104 5.03 1.69 8.89
CA GLU A 104 5.52 0.34 8.66
C GLU A 104 4.54 -0.73 9.17
N THR A 105 3.88 -0.48 10.30
CA THR A 105 2.88 -1.38 10.88
C THR A 105 1.58 -1.35 10.07
N ALA A 106 1.16 -0.18 9.62
CA ALA A 106 -0.08 0.00 8.87
C ALA A 106 -0.05 -0.77 7.53
N ALA A 107 1.08 -0.74 6.82
CA ALA A 107 1.26 -1.49 5.57
C ALA A 107 1.12 -3.00 5.79
N VAL A 108 1.87 -3.56 6.75
CA VAL A 108 1.85 -5.01 7.02
C VAL A 108 0.50 -5.46 7.56
N ALA A 109 -0.12 -4.68 8.47
CA ALA A 109 -1.43 -5.00 9.01
C ALA A 109 -2.53 -4.97 7.94
N ALA A 110 -2.50 -4.01 7.01
CA ALA A 110 -3.43 -3.97 5.89
C ALA A 110 -3.27 -5.20 4.99
N LEU A 111 -2.04 -5.54 4.60
CA LEU A 111 -1.77 -6.71 3.76
C LEU A 111 -2.22 -8.01 4.44
N ALA A 112 -1.91 -8.20 5.73
CA ALA A 112 -2.37 -9.37 6.48
C ALA A 112 -3.90 -9.45 6.52
N ALA A 113 -4.59 -8.34 6.84
CA ALA A 113 -6.05 -8.32 6.88
C ALA A 113 -6.69 -8.61 5.51
N ILE A 114 -6.12 -8.06 4.43
CA ILE A 114 -6.55 -8.33 3.05
C ILE A 114 -6.37 -9.82 2.72
N GLN A 115 -5.20 -10.39 3.02
CA GLN A 115 -4.93 -11.80 2.73
C GLN A 115 -5.81 -12.74 3.57
N THR A 116 -6.07 -12.43 4.84
CA THR A 116 -7.00 -13.22 5.68
C THR A 116 -8.44 -13.20 5.15
N LEU A 117 -8.91 -12.05 4.67
CA LEU A 117 -10.30 -11.94 4.23
C LEU A 117 -10.49 -12.46 2.80
N TRP A 118 -9.55 -12.19 1.91
CA TRP A 118 -9.75 -12.33 0.46
C TRP A 118 -8.69 -13.16 -0.24
N GLY A 119 -7.57 -13.43 0.41
CA GLY A 119 -6.42 -14.13 -0.14
C GLY A 119 -6.25 -15.54 0.38
N ASP A 120 -5.00 -15.91 0.66
CA ASP A 120 -4.57 -17.28 0.99
C ASP A 120 -4.07 -17.47 2.42
N LEU A 121 -4.19 -16.44 3.27
CA LEU A 121 -3.80 -16.54 4.68
C LEU A 121 -4.91 -17.25 5.45
N ALA A 122 -4.63 -18.49 5.86
CA ALA A 122 -5.56 -19.38 6.59
C ALA A 122 -5.77 -18.98 8.06
#